data_AF-A0A915NH89-F1
#
_entry.id   AF-A0A915NH89-F1
#
_cell.length_a   1.000
_cell.length_b   1.000
_cell.length_c   1.000
_cell.angle_alpha   90.00
_cell.angle_beta   90.00
_cell.angle_gamma   90.00
#
_symmetry.space_group_name_H-M   'P 1'
#
loop_
_entity.id
_entity.type
_entity.pdbx_description
1 polymer ?
#
loop_
_entity_poly.entity_id
_entity_poly.type
_entity_poly.pdbx_seq_one_letter_code
_entity_poly.pdbx_strand_id
1 'polypeptide(L)'
;MEQYLAVGPPIYFVLRGEYDYHDYILRNQVCSSSGCSANSLGAQIARAAKFPERSYIAHPAMNWVDDYLDWLKPVGYCCRQFNSNNTFCPSNINISNICHHCTVSPLQGQPDSNRFYEFLPNFLEENPSSNCPRAGHPTHGFALNLSKKEKQNSTNEFKLRVLASYFMTYHTKLSSSEDFIRAMESAQLISQNITRDINQILTSLN
;
A
#
# COMPACT_ATOMS: atom_id res chain seq x y z
N MET A 1 -18.45 -22.38 13.21
CA MET A 1 -17.25 -21.92 12.46
C MET A 1 -16.21 -23.01 12.30
N GLU A 2 -15.96 -23.85 13.32
CA GLU A 2 -14.88 -24.84 13.30
C GLU A 2 -14.92 -25.87 12.16
N GLN A 3 -16.06 -26.21 11.59
CA GLN A 3 -16.10 -27.27 10.57
C GLN A 3 -15.86 -26.77 9.13
N TYR A 4 -16.11 -25.50 8.83
CA TYR A 4 -16.19 -25.02 7.43
C TYR A 4 -15.44 -23.72 7.14
N LEU A 5 -15.04 -22.96 8.17
CA LEU A 5 -14.31 -21.70 7.94
C LEU A 5 -12.83 -21.99 7.72
N ALA A 6 -12.32 -21.59 6.54
CA ALA A 6 -10.93 -21.84 6.12
C ALA A 6 -9.94 -20.73 6.55
N VAL A 7 -10.44 -19.58 7.02
CA VAL A 7 -9.62 -18.42 7.43
C VAL A 7 -10.07 -17.89 8.79
N GLY A 8 -9.14 -17.32 9.54
CA GLY A 8 -9.41 -16.68 10.83
C GLY A 8 -9.92 -15.24 10.71
N PRO A 9 -9.99 -14.52 11.85
CA PRO A 9 -10.31 -13.10 11.84
C PRO A 9 -9.26 -12.29 11.07
N PRO A 10 -9.65 -11.12 10.51
CA PRO A 10 -8.69 -10.21 9.90
C PRO A 10 -7.78 -9.55 10.94
N ILE A 11 -6.54 -9.27 10.54
CA ILE A 11 -5.56 -8.51 11.29
C ILE A 11 -5.04 -7.35 10.44
N TYR A 12 -4.85 -6.19 11.09
CA TYR A 12 -4.40 -4.96 10.47
C TYR A 12 -3.07 -4.53 11.08
N PHE A 13 -1.99 -4.59 10.30
CA PHE A 13 -0.71 -4.03 10.70
C PHE A 13 -0.72 -2.53 10.38
N VAL A 14 -0.73 -1.67 11.40
CA VAL A 14 -0.90 -0.22 11.24
C VAL A 14 0.45 0.49 11.34
N LEU A 15 0.85 1.19 10.27
CA LEU A 15 1.98 2.11 10.30
C LEU A 15 1.47 3.52 10.62
N ARG A 16 1.86 4.05 11.78
CA ARG A 16 1.42 5.36 12.28
C ARG A 16 2.51 6.40 12.06
N GLY A 17 2.09 7.66 11.93
CA GLY A 17 2.97 8.81 11.80
C GLY A 17 3.19 9.22 10.35
N GLU A 18 3.84 10.36 10.16
CA GLU A 18 4.18 10.90 8.85
C GLU A 18 5.33 10.10 8.22
N TYR A 19 5.03 8.88 7.78
CA TYR A 19 5.97 8.04 7.07
C TYR A 19 6.12 8.53 5.63
N ASP A 20 7.35 8.75 5.18
CA ASP A 20 7.64 9.32 3.87
C ASP A 20 7.60 8.26 2.75
N TYR A 21 6.39 7.81 2.39
CA TYR A 21 6.18 6.83 1.29
C TYR A 21 6.66 7.30 -0.08
N HIS A 22 6.82 8.60 -0.27
CA HIS A 22 7.38 9.16 -1.51
C HIS A 22 8.88 8.93 -1.65
N ASP A 23 9.62 8.80 -0.54
CA ASP A 23 11.04 8.51 -0.57
C ASP A 23 11.28 7.07 -1.00
N TYR A 24 12.21 6.85 -1.93
CA TYR A 24 12.48 5.53 -2.49
C TYR A 24 12.96 4.52 -1.43
N ILE A 25 13.89 4.95 -0.57
CA ILE A 25 14.51 4.09 0.43
C ILE A 25 13.48 3.66 1.47
N LEU A 26 12.65 4.60 1.91
CA LEU A 26 11.58 4.34 2.88
C LEU A 26 10.44 3.52 2.27
N ARG A 27 9.96 3.88 1.07
CA ARG A 27 8.96 3.07 0.35
C ARG A 27 9.38 1.61 0.23
N ASN A 28 10.65 1.35 -0.03
CA ASN A 28 11.22 -0.01 -0.13
C ASN A 28 11.20 -0.80 1.19
N GLN A 29 11.04 -0.15 2.36
CA GLN A 29 10.83 -0.84 3.63
C GLN A 29 9.38 -1.25 3.86
N VAL A 30 8.45 -0.87 2.97
CA VAL A 30 7.02 -1.19 3.12
C VAL A 30 6.53 -2.14 2.05
N CYS A 31 6.92 -1.94 0.79
CA CYS A 31 6.44 -2.71 -0.36
C CYS A 31 6.88 -4.18 -0.34
N SER A 32 6.20 -5.04 -1.11
CA SER A 32 6.43 -6.51 -1.14
C SER A 32 6.92 -7.00 -2.51
N SER A 33 6.91 -6.13 -3.52
CA SER A 33 7.30 -6.45 -4.90
C SER A 33 8.82 -6.65 -5.07
N SER A 34 9.21 -7.14 -6.25
CA SER A 34 10.62 -7.19 -6.65
C SER A 34 11.27 -5.81 -6.58
N GLY A 35 12.43 -5.71 -5.93
CA GLY A 35 13.14 -4.44 -5.71
C GLY A 35 12.92 -3.83 -4.33
N CYS A 36 11.94 -4.33 -3.56
CA CYS A 36 11.73 -3.96 -2.17
C CYS A 36 12.76 -4.63 -1.24
N SER A 37 12.94 -4.08 -0.04
CA SER A 37 13.81 -4.64 0.99
C SER A 37 13.40 -6.07 1.34
N ALA A 38 14.37 -6.97 1.51
CA ALA A 38 14.09 -8.34 1.96
C ALA A 38 13.45 -8.38 3.36
N ASN A 39 13.61 -7.32 4.15
CA ASN A 39 13.01 -7.15 5.47
C ASN A 39 11.92 -6.07 5.49
N SER A 40 11.34 -5.73 4.32
CA SER A 40 10.20 -4.82 4.29
C SER A 40 9.01 -5.37 5.07
N LEU A 41 8.09 -4.49 5.49
CA LEU A 41 6.81 -4.85 6.12
C LEU A 41 6.10 -5.95 5.31
N GLY A 42 5.93 -5.73 4.01
CA GLY A 42 5.31 -6.70 3.11
C GLY A 42 6.04 -8.03 3.06
N ALA A 43 7.38 -8.02 2.96
CA ALA A 43 8.19 -9.23 2.92
C ALA A 43 8.16 -10.02 4.24
N GLN A 44 8.15 -9.34 5.39
CA GLN A 44 8.06 -9.97 6.70
C GLN A 44 6.72 -10.68 6.89
N ILE A 45 5.60 -10.03 6.53
CA ILE A 45 4.27 -10.66 6.61
C ILE A 45 4.15 -11.80 5.60
N ALA A 46 4.63 -11.63 4.36
CA ALA A 46 4.62 -12.69 3.36
C ALA A 46 5.47 -13.89 3.78
N ARG A 47 6.61 -13.67 4.45
CA ARG A 47 7.44 -14.75 5.02
C ARG A 47 6.73 -15.46 6.16
N ALA A 48 6.07 -14.72 7.05
CA ALA A 48 5.25 -15.29 8.12
C ALA A 48 4.12 -16.17 7.55
N ALA A 49 3.45 -15.72 6.50
CA ALA A 49 2.38 -16.46 5.82
C ALA A 49 2.83 -17.79 5.19
N LYS A 50 4.14 -17.98 4.94
CA LYS A 50 4.68 -19.27 4.46
C LYS A 50 4.73 -20.34 5.55
N PHE A 51 4.65 -19.95 6.83
CA PHE A 51 4.69 -20.87 7.98
C PHE A 51 3.46 -20.65 8.89
N PRO A 52 2.23 -20.86 8.36
CA PRO A 52 0.98 -20.52 9.05
C PRO A 52 0.79 -21.27 10.38
N GLU A 53 1.32 -22.49 10.49
CA GLU A 53 1.31 -23.33 11.71
C GLU A 53 2.03 -22.70 12.91
N ARG A 54 2.93 -21.73 12.65
CA ARG A 54 3.73 -21.05 13.69
C ARG A 54 3.37 -19.58 13.80
N SER A 55 3.18 -18.92 12.66
CA SER A 55 2.93 -17.48 12.62
C SER A 55 1.47 -17.11 12.85
N TYR A 56 0.55 -18.06 12.65
CA TYR A 56 -0.88 -17.83 12.61
C TYR A 56 -1.31 -16.80 11.54
N ILE A 57 -0.48 -16.54 10.53
CA ILE A 57 -0.82 -15.68 9.38
C ILE A 57 -1.18 -16.57 8.20
N ALA A 58 -2.38 -16.40 7.63
CA ALA A 58 -2.85 -17.24 6.53
C ALA A 58 -2.33 -16.78 5.16
N HIS A 59 -2.23 -15.46 4.94
CA HIS A 59 -1.93 -14.87 3.63
C HIS A 59 -0.95 -13.70 3.74
N PRO A 60 -0.24 -13.34 2.65
CA PRO A 60 0.48 -12.07 2.58
C PRO A 60 -0.45 -10.87 2.81
N ALA A 61 0.11 -9.74 3.23
CA ALA A 61 -0.68 -8.53 3.43
C ALA A 61 -1.15 -7.92 2.10
N MET A 62 -2.38 -7.40 2.11
CA MET A 62 -2.87 -6.47 1.12
C MET A 62 -2.09 -5.17 1.25
N ASN A 63 -1.28 -4.86 0.23
CA ASN A 63 -0.31 -3.77 0.28
C ASN A 63 -0.68 -2.68 -0.73
N TRP A 64 -1.26 -1.60 -0.22
CA TRP A 64 -1.69 -0.47 -1.05
C TRP A 64 -0.53 0.19 -1.81
N VAL A 65 0.71 0.13 -1.28
CA VAL A 65 1.89 0.67 -1.95
C VAL A 65 2.20 -0.13 -3.20
N ASP A 66 2.17 -1.47 -3.11
CA ASP A 66 2.40 -2.35 -4.27
C ASP A 66 1.33 -2.13 -5.35
N ASP A 67 0.06 -2.10 -4.95
CA ASP A 67 -1.04 -1.91 -5.90
C ASP A 67 -1.04 -0.50 -6.52
N TYR A 68 -0.69 0.52 -5.75
CA TYR A 68 -0.56 1.89 -6.26
C TYR A 68 0.60 2.00 -7.27
N LEU A 69 1.76 1.42 -6.95
CA LEU A 69 2.89 1.39 -7.86
C LEU A 69 2.58 0.63 -9.15
N ASP A 70 1.81 -0.46 -9.08
CA ASP A 70 1.38 -1.20 -10.27
C ASP A 70 0.37 -0.39 -11.10
N TRP A 71 -0.59 0.27 -10.46
CA TRP A 71 -1.57 1.13 -11.10
C TRP A 71 -0.95 2.33 -11.83
N LEU A 72 0.17 2.85 -11.29
CA LEU A 72 0.95 3.94 -11.87
C LEU A 72 1.80 3.56 -13.09
N LYS A 73 2.03 2.27 -13.34
CA LYS A 73 2.88 1.85 -14.46
C LYS A 73 2.29 2.36 -15.78
N PRO A 74 3.13 2.79 -16.74
CA PRO A 74 2.67 3.26 -18.05
C PRO A 74 2.32 2.06 -18.97
N VAL A 75 1.53 1.13 -18.46
CA VAL A 75 1.04 -0.06 -19.15
C VAL A 75 -0.45 -0.20 -18.87
N GLY A 76 -1.24 -0.51 -19.90
CA GLY A 76 -2.70 -0.63 -19.77
C GLY A 76 -3.43 0.71 -19.62
N TYR A 77 -4.63 0.69 -19.03
CA TYR A 77 -5.55 1.84 -19.04
C TYR A 77 -5.81 2.44 -17.65
N CYS A 78 -4.97 2.12 -16.67
CA CYS A 78 -5.12 2.52 -15.27
C CYS A 78 -4.81 4.01 -15.05
N CYS A 79 -3.56 4.39 -14.79
CA CYS A 79 -3.21 5.80 -14.63
C CYS A 79 -3.06 6.48 -15.99
N ARG A 80 -4.01 7.37 -16.31
CA ARG A 80 -3.97 8.20 -17.52
C ARG A 80 -4.31 9.66 -17.21
N GLN A 81 -3.90 10.55 -18.11
CA GLN A 81 -4.21 11.97 -18.10
C GLN A 81 -4.83 12.39 -19.43
N PHE A 82 -5.76 13.35 -19.42
CA PHE A 82 -6.30 13.92 -20.65
C PHE A 82 -5.25 14.72 -21.40
N ASN A 83 -5.22 14.59 -22.72
CA ASN A 83 -4.28 15.31 -23.60
C ASN A 83 -4.51 16.83 -23.59
N SER A 84 -5.72 17.29 -23.26
CA SER A 84 -6.11 18.70 -23.31
C SER A 84 -5.60 19.54 -22.15
N ASN A 85 -5.53 18.97 -20.94
CA ASN A 85 -5.30 19.71 -19.71
C ASN A 85 -4.46 18.96 -18.67
N ASN A 86 -3.99 17.75 -18.98
CA ASN A 86 -3.23 16.87 -18.09
C ASN A 86 -3.96 16.51 -16.77
N THR A 87 -5.29 16.64 -16.69
CA THR A 87 -6.04 16.14 -15.52
C THR A 87 -6.22 14.64 -15.61
N PHE A 88 -6.45 13.99 -14.46
CA PHE A 88 -6.71 12.55 -14.41
C PHE A 88 -7.83 12.11 -15.35
N CYS A 89 -7.60 11.03 -16.09
CA CYS A 89 -8.51 10.42 -17.06
C CYS A 89 -8.94 9.02 -16.57
N PRO A 90 -10.21 8.85 -16.14
CA PRO A 90 -10.71 7.59 -15.60
C PRO A 90 -10.55 6.39 -16.56
N SER A 91 -10.35 5.20 -16.00
CA SER A 91 -10.08 3.96 -16.75
C SER A 91 -11.28 3.44 -17.57
N ASN A 92 -12.49 3.88 -17.25
CA ASN A 92 -13.71 3.53 -17.98
C ASN A 92 -13.85 4.27 -19.33
N ILE A 93 -13.01 5.28 -19.59
CA ILE A 93 -13.01 6.01 -20.86
C ILE A 93 -12.20 5.24 -21.91
N ASN A 94 -12.90 4.55 -22.82
CA ASN A 94 -12.31 3.68 -23.85
C ASN A 94 -11.81 4.39 -25.11
N ILE A 95 -11.86 5.72 -25.16
CA ILE A 95 -11.43 6.47 -26.33
C ILE A 95 -9.89 6.62 -26.26
N SER A 96 -9.18 5.83 -27.06
CA SER A 96 -7.71 5.72 -27.01
C SER A 96 -6.94 7.02 -27.29
N ASN A 97 -7.57 8.01 -27.92
CA ASN A 97 -6.87 9.18 -28.47
C ASN A 97 -7.02 10.46 -27.61
N ILE A 98 -7.77 10.40 -26.50
CA ILE A 98 -7.98 11.57 -25.64
C ILE A 98 -7.11 11.58 -24.39
N CYS A 99 -6.48 10.45 -24.07
CA CYS A 99 -5.67 10.30 -22.86
C CYS A 99 -4.34 9.62 -23.15
N HIS A 100 -3.30 10.00 -22.41
CA HIS A 100 -1.98 9.37 -22.40
C HIS A 100 -1.66 8.84 -20.99
N HIS A 101 -0.66 7.98 -20.86
CA HIS A 101 -0.26 7.44 -19.56
C HIS A 101 0.26 8.54 -18.63
N CYS A 102 0.00 8.40 -17.33
CA CYS A 102 0.56 9.30 -16.33
C CYS A 102 2.10 9.32 -16.41
N THR A 103 2.69 10.50 -16.54
CA THR A 103 4.16 10.65 -16.63
C THR A 103 4.77 10.76 -15.24
N VAL A 104 4.66 9.70 -14.44
CA VAL A 104 5.13 9.74 -13.04
C VAL A 104 6.59 9.35 -12.87
N SER A 105 7.25 8.79 -13.89
CA SER A 105 8.61 8.25 -13.79
C SER A 105 9.49 8.65 -14.99
N PRO A 106 10.75 9.08 -14.78
CA PRO A 106 11.72 9.20 -15.84
C PRO A 106 12.31 7.85 -16.30
N LEU A 107 12.38 6.84 -15.41
CA LEU A 107 13.03 5.55 -15.65
C LEU A 107 12.39 4.41 -14.82
N GLN A 108 12.17 3.25 -15.46
CA GLN A 108 11.91 1.95 -14.80
C GLN A 108 10.72 1.87 -13.81
N GLY A 109 9.60 2.53 -14.10
CA GLY A 109 8.32 2.23 -13.43
C GLY A 109 8.27 2.60 -11.94
N GLN A 110 9.22 3.40 -11.45
CA GLN A 110 9.19 3.97 -10.11
C GLN A 110 8.80 5.45 -10.20
N PRO A 111 7.75 5.90 -9.49
CA PRO A 111 7.37 7.30 -9.53
C PRO A 111 8.44 8.17 -8.88
N ASP A 112 8.65 9.34 -9.47
CA ASP A 112 9.41 10.45 -8.89
C ASP A 112 8.82 10.80 -7.52
N SER A 113 9.67 10.96 -6.52
CA SER A 113 9.30 11.31 -5.15
C SER A 113 8.41 12.55 -5.10
N ASN A 114 8.64 13.53 -5.99
CA ASN A 114 7.83 14.76 -6.03
C ASN A 114 6.41 14.54 -6.56
N ARG A 115 6.22 13.51 -7.40
CA ARG A 115 4.95 13.21 -8.07
C ARG A 115 4.20 12.03 -7.44
N PHE A 116 4.81 11.35 -6.46
CA PHE A 116 4.23 10.16 -5.83
C PHE A 116 2.81 10.39 -5.31
N TYR A 117 2.53 11.55 -4.71
CA TYR A 117 1.22 11.85 -4.13
C TYR A 117 0.21 12.47 -5.12
N GLU A 118 0.62 12.79 -6.35
CA GLU A 118 -0.20 13.49 -7.34
C GLU A 118 -1.48 12.72 -7.68
N PHE A 119 -1.34 11.42 -7.95
CA PHE A 119 -2.46 10.55 -8.35
C PHE A 119 -2.95 9.62 -7.24
N LEU A 120 -2.41 9.73 -6.02
CA LEU A 120 -2.83 8.88 -4.91
C LEU A 120 -4.32 9.04 -4.60
N PRO A 121 -4.92 10.26 -4.55
CA PRO A 121 -6.35 10.41 -4.37
C PRO A 121 -7.16 9.75 -5.51
N ASN A 122 -6.71 9.90 -6.75
CA ASN A 122 -7.38 9.28 -7.90
C ASN A 122 -7.39 7.76 -7.79
N PHE A 123 -6.26 7.14 -7.43
CA PHE A 123 -6.19 5.71 -7.18
C PHE A 123 -7.18 5.24 -6.10
N LEU A 124 -7.31 5.99 -5.00
CA LEU A 124 -8.21 5.67 -3.89
C LEU A 124 -9.69 5.89 -4.19
N GLU A 125 -10.02 6.63 -5.26
CA GLU A 125 -11.40 6.87 -5.71
C GLU A 125 -11.76 6.06 -6.97
N GLU A 126 -10.77 5.51 -7.69
CA GLU A 126 -10.95 4.71 -8.90
C GLU A 126 -11.59 3.35 -8.56
N ASN A 127 -12.68 3.04 -9.25
CA ASN A 127 -13.31 1.71 -9.20
C ASN A 127 -12.72 0.78 -10.27
N PRO A 128 -12.61 -0.54 -9.99
CA PRO A 128 -12.14 -1.49 -10.98
C PRO A 128 -13.01 -1.49 -12.24
N SER A 129 -12.37 -1.64 -13.39
CA SER A 129 -13.02 -1.77 -14.70
C SER A 129 -12.39 -2.92 -15.50
N SER A 130 -13.00 -3.28 -16.63
CA SER A 130 -12.43 -4.30 -17.53
C SER A 130 -11.03 -3.93 -18.04
N ASN A 131 -10.70 -2.63 -18.10
CA ASN A 131 -9.42 -2.16 -18.60
C ASN A 131 -8.40 -1.88 -17.49
N CYS A 132 -8.88 -1.68 -16.27
CA CYS A 132 -8.06 -1.48 -15.08
C CYS A 132 -8.63 -2.29 -13.91
N PRO A 133 -8.25 -3.57 -13.78
CA PRO A 133 -8.76 -4.41 -12.70
C PRO A 133 -8.17 -4.04 -11.33
N ARG A 134 -6.98 -3.44 -11.31
CA ARG A 134 -6.31 -2.98 -10.09
C ARG A 134 -6.70 -1.55 -9.82
N ALA A 135 -7.65 -1.32 -8.92
CA ALA A 135 -8.06 0.02 -8.53
C ALA A 135 -8.16 0.09 -7.00
N GLY A 136 -7.84 1.25 -6.43
CA GLY A 136 -7.60 1.39 -5.00
C GLY A 136 -8.86 1.58 -4.16
N HIS A 137 -9.97 2.06 -4.75
CA HIS A 137 -11.16 2.38 -3.98
C HIS A 137 -11.74 1.22 -3.15
N PRO A 138 -12.01 0.01 -3.72
CA PRO A 138 -12.66 -1.05 -2.97
C PRO A 138 -11.78 -1.66 -1.87
N THR A 139 -10.46 -1.72 -2.05
CA THR A 139 -9.54 -2.41 -1.14
C THR A 139 -8.79 -1.46 -0.22
N HIS A 140 -8.48 -0.25 -0.69
CA HIS A 140 -7.55 0.68 -0.05
C HIS A 140 -8.16 2.06 0.23
N GLY A 141 -9.39 2.35 -0.24
CA GLY A 141 -10.04 3.65 -0.05
C GLY A 141 -10.17 4.08 1.41
N PHE A 142 -10.25 3.12 2.34
CA PHE A 142 -10.26 3.35 3.79
C PHE A 142 -8.96 2.93 4.49
N ALA A 143 -7.95 2.49 3.74
CA ALA A 143 -6.67 2.01 4.28
C ALA A 143 -5.70 3.13 4.62
N LEU A 144 -5.92 4.34 4.09
CA LEU A 144 -5.05 5.49 4.27
C LEU A 144 -5.79 6.62 4.97
N ASN A 145 -5.14 7.20 5.97
CA ASN A 145 -5.53 8.48 6.54
C ASN A 145 -4.66 9.58 5.92
N LEU A 146 -5.23 10.42 5.07
CA LEU A 146 -4.51 11.48 4.36
C LEU A 146 -4.58 12.82 5.09
N SER A 147 -3.53 13.64 4.98
CA SER A 147 -3.53 15.00 5.51
C SER A 147 -4.62 15.83 4.83
N LYS A 148 -5.31 16.66 5.62
CA LYS A 148 -6.29 17.61 5.08
C LYS A 148 -5.56 18.71 4.31
N LYS A 149 -6.20 19.23 3.26
CA LYS A 149 -5.81 20.47 2.55
C LYS A 149 -5.85 21.66 3.49
N GLU A 150 -4.81 21.83 4.31
CA GLU A 150 -4.61 23.04 5.09
C GLU A 150 -3.77 24.02 4.28
N LYS A 151 -4.27 25.24 4.14
CA LYS A 151 -3.50 26.37 3.59
C LYS A 151 -2.40 26.70 4.60
N GLN A 152 -1.19 26.18 4.40
CA GLN A 152 -0.04 26.72 5.11
C GLN A 152 0.26 28.12 4.60
N ASN A 153 0.67 28.99 5.52
CA ASN A 153 0.92 30.40 5.24
C ASN A 153 2.06 30.57 4.22
N SER A 154 1.81 31.43 3.23
CA SER A 154 2.77 32.07 2.32
C SER A 154 3.46 31.24 1.22
N THR A 155 3.39 29.91 1.22
CA THR A 155 3.67 29.09 0.03
C THR A 155 2.40 28.33 -0.34
N ASN A 156 1.83 28.61 -1.52
CA ASN A 156 0.61 27.98 -2.04
C ASN A 156 0.79 26.47 -2.38
N GLU A 157 1.74 25.77 -1.78
CA GLU A 157 2.08 24.40 -2.09
C GLU A 157 1.53 23.45 -1.01
N PHE A 158 0.36 22.88 -1.28
CA PHE A 158 -0.19 21.81 -0.46
C PHE A 158 0.54 20.49 -0.75
N LYS A 159 1.28 19.97 0.24
CA LYS A 159 1.89 18.63 0.16
C LYS A 159 0.99 17.61 0.86
N LEU A 160 0.27 16.80 0.07
CA LEU A 160 -0.49 15.64 0.56
C LEU A 160 0.46 14.66 1.26
N ARG A 161 0.08 14.16 2.43
CA ARG A 161 0.85 13.17 3.19
C ARG A 161 -0.06 12.07 3.72
N VAL A 162 0.50 10.89 3.97
CA VAL A 162 -0.17 9.78 4.65
C VAL A 162 0.17 9.86 6.14
N LEU A 163 -0.84 10.12 6.98
CA LEU A 163 -0.72 10.25 8.44
C LEU A 163 -0.72 8.89 9.15
N ALA A 164 -1.41 7.92 8.56
CA ALA A 164 -1.41 6.53 8.97
C ALA A 164 -1.88 5.68 7.79
N SER A 165 -1.38 4.44 7.72
CA SER A 165 -1.98 3.42 6.84
C SER A 165 -1.98 2.06 7.51
N TYR A 166 -2.83 1.15 7.02
CA TYR A 166 -2.82 -0.24 7.45
C TYR A 166 -2.55 -1.21 6.31
N PHE A 167 -2.08 -2.39 6.69
CA PHE A 167 -1.84 -3.53 5.81
C PHE A 167 -2.63 -4.72 6.37
N MET A 168 -3.71 -5.07 5.68
CA MET A 168 -4.65 -6.09 6.12
C MET A 168 -4.17 -7.49 5.70
N THR A 169 -4.31 -8.47 6.57
CA THR A 169 -4.28 -9.89 6.23
C THR A 169 -5.25 -10.66 7.13
N TYR A 170 -5.23 -11.98 7.08
CA TYR A 170 -6.04 -12.86 7.89
C TYR A 170 -5.17 -13.74 8.75
N HIS A 171 -5.65 -14.00 9.97
CA HIS A 171 -5.13 -15.12 10.73
C HIS A 171 -5.50 -16.45 10.08
N THR A 172 -4.75 -17.49 10.44
CA THR A 172 -5.21 -18.87 10.25
C THR A 172 -6.48 -19.11 11.07
N LYS A 173 -7.17 -20.22 10.83
CA LYS A 173 -8.33 -20.59 11.63
C LYS A 173 -7.94 -20.72 13.11
N LEU A 174 -8.57 -19.92 13.96
CA LEU A 174 -8.39 -19.92 15.42
C LEU A 174 -9.66 -20.50 16.07
N SER A 175 -9.51 -21.50 16.92
CA SER A 175 -10.65 -22.21 17.56
C SER A 175 -10.59 -22.17 19.07
N SER A 176 -9.41 -22.37 19.65
CA SER A 176 -9.21 -22.41 21.09
C SER A 176 -8.72 -21.07 21.63
N SER A 177 -8.92 -20.84 22.93
CA SER A 177 -8.35 -19.67 23.63
C SER A 177 -6.83 -19.58 23.44
N GLU A 178 -6.15 -20.72 23.46
CA GLU A 178 -4.72 -20.81 23.23
C GLU A 178 -4.31 -20.36 21.81
N ASP A 179 -5.10 -20.73 20.79
CA ASP A 179 -4.85 -20.26 19.41
C ASP A 179 -4.91 -18.74 19.31
N PHE A 180 -5.90 -18.11 19.95
CA PHE A 180 -6.03 -16.65 19.97
C PHE A 180 -4.86 -15.96 20.67
N ILE A 181 -4.40 -16.51 21.81
CA ILE A 181 -3.26 -15.98 22.57
C ILE A 181 -1.99 -16.08 21.72
N ARG A 182 -1.68 -17.27 21.21
CA ARG A 182 -0.46 -17.51 20.41
C ARG A 182 -0.47 -16.71 19.10
N ALA A 183 -1.63 -16.56 18.46
CA ALA A 183 -1.78 -15.72 17.28
C ALA A 183 -1.49 -14.24 17.58
N MET A 184 -1.97 -13.73 18.72
CA MET A 184 -1.69 -12.36 19.15
C MET A 184 -0.22 -12.15 19.51
N GLU A 185 0.41 -13.09 20.24
CA GLU A 185 1.84 -13.03 20.56
C GLU A 185 2.71 -13.04 19.30
N SER A 186 2.40 -13.91 18.34
CA SER A 186 3.06 -13.97 17.04
C SER A 186 2.92 -12.66 16.27
N ALA A 187 1.71 -12.10 16.20
CA ALA A 187 1.45 -10.82 15.53
C ALA A 187 2.22 -9.65 16.16
N GLN A 188 2.32 -9.62 17.49
CA GLN A 188 3.12 -8.63 18.21
C GLN A 188 4.60 -8.76 17.90
N LEU A 189 5.13 -9.98 17.87
CA LEU A 189 6.54 -10.25 17.52
C LEU A 189 6.86 -9.82 16.08
N ILE A 190 5.97 -10.11 15.13
CA ILE A 190 6.09 -9.64 13.74
C ILE A 190 6.10 -8.10 13.71
N SER A 191 5.17 -7.46 14.44
CA SER A 191 5.07 -6.00 14.49
C SER A 191 6.33 -5.34 15.09
N GLN A 192 6.92 -5.94 16.13
CA GLN A 192 8.16 -5.48 16.74
C GLN A 192 9.36 -5.59 15.79
N ASN A 193 9.48 -6.71 15.06
CA ASN A 193 10.53 -6.88 14.05
C ASN A 193 10.41 -5.85 12.92
N ILE A 194 9.20 -5.64 12.39
CA ILE A 194 8.93 -4.61 11.38
C ILE A 194 9.31 -3.22 11.90
N THR A 195 8.88 -2.89 13.12
CA THR A 195 9.17 -1.58 13.74
C THR A 195 10.68 -1.38 13.91
N ARG A 196 11.39 -2.39 14.38
CA ARG A 196 12.85 -2.35 14.55
C ARG A 196 13.55 -2.10 13.22
N ASP A 197 13.20 -2.83 12.17
CA ASP A 197 13.86 -2.74 10.86
C ASP A 197 13.58 -1.39 10.19
N ILE A 198 12.35 -0.87 10.29
CA ILE A 198 12.00 0.47 9.82
C ILE A 198 12.80 1.54 10.58
N ASN A 199 12.86 1.46 11.91
CA ASN A 199 13.58 2.44 12.73
C ASN A 199 15.09 2.44 12.50
N GLN A 200 15.69 1.28 12.21
CA GLN A 200 17.10 1.20 11.83
C GLN A 200 17.40 2.01 10.58
N ILE A 201 16.54 1.92 9.55
CA ILE A 201 16.68 2.71 8.33
C ILE A 201 16.46 4.20 8.60
N LEU A 202 15.40 4.55 9.33
CA LEU A 202 15.14 5.95 9.70
C LEU A 202 16.32 6.58 10.46
N THR A 203 16.96 5.82 11.36
CA THR A 203 18.14 6.29 12.11
C THR A 203 19.37 6.44 11.21
N SER A 204 19.52 5.60 10.18
CA SER A 204 20.66 5.67 9.26
C SER A 204 20.60 6.85 8.27
N LEU A 205 19.43 7.46 8.11
CA LEU A 205 19.19 8.60 7.21
C LEU A 205 19.33 9.96 7.90
N ASN A 206 19.43 9.97 9.23
CA ASN A 206 19.66 11.15 10.07
C ASN A 206 21.13 11.25 10.48
#